data_AF-A0A0A2A9L3-F1
#
_entry.id   AF-A0A0A2A9L3-F1
#
_cell.length_a   1.000
_cell.length_b   1.000
_cell.length_c   1.000
_cell.angle_alpha   90.00
_cell.angle_beta   90.00
_cell.angle_gamma   90.00
#
_symmetry.space_group_name_H-M   'P 1'
#
loop_
_entity.id
_entity.type
_entity.pdbx_description
1 polymer ?
#
loop_
_entity_poly.entity_id
_entity_poly.type
_entity_poly.pdbx_seq_one_letter_code
_entity_poly.pdbx_strand_id
1 'polypeptide(L)' 'MGRSAYICQSKKCYSDSKIKKKLQKAFKTFLDPEFIEIFEKEIKSYYDYPNKGI' A
#
# COMPACT_ATOMS: atom_id res chain seq x y z
N MET A 1 -20.16 -7.70 -0.36
CA MET A 1 -19.60 -6.36 -0.66
C MET A 1 -18.36 -6.15 0.20
N GLY A 2 -17.19 -5.94 -0.41
CA GLY A 2 -15.92 -5.76 0.30
C GLY A 2 -15.63 -4.31 0.69
N ARG A 3 -14.60 -4.09 1.52
CA ARG A 3 -14.05 -2.75 1.79
C ARG A 3 -12.84 -2.50 0.91
N SER A 4 -12.77 -1.31 0.34
CA SER A 4 -11.61 -0.83 -0.42
C SER A 4 -11.08 0.47 0.19
N ALA A 5 -9.81 0.76 -0.06
CA ALA A 5 -9.17 2.00 0.35
C ALA A 5 -8.29 2.50 -0.80
N TYR A 6 -8.32 3.81 -1.04
CA TYR A 6 -7.39 4.45 -1.96
C TYR A 6 -6.12 4.84 -1.21
N ILE A 7 -5.00 4.71 -1.89
CA ILE A 7 -3.71 5.19 -1.41
C ILE A 7 -3.18 6.26 -2.37
N CYS A 8 -2.51 7.22 -1.78
CA CYS A 8 -1.68 8.22 -2.44
C CYS A 8 -0.61 7.57 -3.34
N GLN A 9 -0.50 8.07 -4.57
CA GLN A 9 0.48 7.65 -5.60
C GLN A 9 1.85 8.34 -5.43
N SER A 10 2.23 8.75 -4.22
CA SER A 10 3.57 9.31 -3.98
C SER A 10 4.45 8.34 -3.20
N LYS A 11 5.73 8.24 -3.58
CA LYS A 11 6.74 7.46 -2.86
C LYS A 11 6.77 7.76 -1.36
N LYS A 12 6.67 9.05 -1.01
CA LYS A 12 6.71 9.52 0.38
C LYS A 12 5.54 9.00 1.22
N CYS A 13 4.42 8.67 0.59
CA CYS A 13 3.18 8.43 1.31
C CYS A 13 3.03 6.99 1.80
N TYR A 14 3.59 6.00 1.08
CA TYR A 14 3.67 4.63 1.60
C TYR A 14 4.84 4.44 2.57
N SER A 15 5.90 5.25 2.47
CA SER A 15 6.98 5.26 3.46
C SER A 15 6.58 5.87 4.80
N ASP A 16 5.39 6.47 4.90
CA ASP A 16 4.83 6.97 6.16
C ASP A 16 4.42 5.79 7.06
N SER A 17 5.00 5.74 8.26
CA SER A 17 4.71 4.70 9.26
C SER A 17 3.23 4.63 9.67
N LYS A 18 2.43 5.67 9.37
CA LYS A 18 0.99 5.71 9.62
C LYS A 18 0.18 4.95 8.57
N ILE A 19 0.73 4.60 7.40
CA ILE A 19 -0.01 3.93 6.31
C ILE A 19 -0.60 2.60 6.79
N LYS A 20 0.18 1.81 7.53
CA LYS A 20 -0.24 0.52 8.09
C LYS A 20 -1.45 0.67 9.01
N LYS A 21 -1.41 1.64 9.93
CA LYS A 21 -2.53 1.94 10.84
C LYS A 21 -3.76 2.45 10.10
N LYS A 22 -3.58 3.28 9.06
CA LYS A 22 -4.69 3.77 8.22
C LYS A 22 -5.35 2.64 7.44
N LEU A 23 -4.59 1.72 6.85
CA LEU A 23 -5.11 0.56 6.13
C LEU A 23 -5.84 -0.41 7.08
N GLN A 24 -5.26 -0.71 8.26
CA GLN A 24 -5.94 -1.52 9.29
C GLN A 24 -7.29 -0.91 9.69
N LYS A 25 -7.34 0.42 9.88
CA LYS A 25 -8.59 1.14 10.20
C LYS A 25 -9.60 1.10 9.04
N ALA A 26 -9.15 1.26 7.81
CA ALA A 26 -10.02 1.25 6.63
C ALA A 26 -10.66 -0.13 6.41
N PHE A 27 -9.87 -1.20 6.54
CA PHE A 27 -10.36 -2.56 6.38
C PHE A 27 -11.06 -3.10 7.64
N LYS A 28 -10.86 -2.46 8.80
CA LYS A 28 -11.19 -2.95 10.15
C LYS A 28 -10.69 -4.38 10.38
N THR A 29 -9.47 -4.63 9.95
CA THR A 29 -8.77 -5.91 10.15
C THR A 29 -7.34 -5.66 10.58
N PHE A 30 -6.75 -6.65 11.23
CA PHE A 30 -5.31 -6.69 11.38
C PHE A 30 -4.70 -7.11 10.04
N LEU A 31 -3.70 -6.34 9.61
CA LEU A 31 -2.88 -6.66 8.45
C LEU A 31 -1.72 -7.52 8.92
N ASP A 32 -1.65 -8.71 8.36
CA ASP A 32 -0.55 -9.65 8.60
C ASP A 32 0.79 -9.04 8.15
N PRO A 33 1.90 -9.33 8.85
CA PRO A 33 3.23 -8.93 8.40
C PRO A 33 3.52 -9.31 6.94
N GLU A 34 3.10 -10.49 6.48
CA GLU A 34 3.30 -10.96 5.10
C GLU A 34 2.58 -10.07 4.09
N PHE A 35 1.35 -9.65 4.40
CA PHE A 35 0.60 -8.72 3.55
C PHE A 35 1.33 -7.38 3.42
N ILE A 36 1.90 -6.87 4.51
CA ILE A 36 2.64 -5.60 4.49
C ILE A 36 3.89 -5.72 3.64
N GLU A 37 4.60 -6.84 3.73
CA GLU A 37 5.82 -7.08 2.96
C GLU A 37 5.54 -7.16 1.45
N ILE A 38 4.48 -7.89 1.06
CA ILE A 38 3.98 -7.94 -0.32
C ILE A 38 3.57 -6.54 -0.79
N PHE A 39 2.82 -5.81 0.03
CA PHE A 39 2.37 -4.46 -0.27
C PHE A 39 3.56 -3.52 -0.52
N GLU A 40 4.58 -3.55 0.32
CA GLU A 40 5.79 -2.73 0.14
C GLU A 40 6.55 -3.10 -1.13
N LYS A 41 6.64 -4.39 -1.45
CA LYS A 41 7.30 -4.89 -2.67
C LYS A 41 6.58 -4.45 -3.94
N GLU A 42 5.26 -4.58 -3.97
CA GLU A 42 4.41 -4.13 -5.10
C GLU A 42 4.52 -2.62 -5.31
N ILE A 43 4.42 -1.85 -4.23
CA ILE A 43 4.53 -0.41 -4.29
C ILE A 43 5.93 0.01 -4.77
N LYS A 44 6.99 -0.60 -4.24
CA LYS A 44 8.35 -0.34 -4.70
C LYS A 44 8.49 -0.66 -6.19
N SER A 45 8.00 -1.81 -6.64
CA SER A 45 7.99 -2.23 -8.05
C SER A 45 7.31 -1.20 -8.95
N TYR A 46 6.12 -0.71 -8.54
CA TYR A 46 5.36 0.31 -9.28
C TYR A 46 6.14 1.62 -9.54
N TYR A 47 7.01 2.03 -8.62
CA TYR A 47 7.82 3.24 -8.78
C TYR A 47 9.25 3.00 -9.27
N ASP A 48 9.75 1.77 -9.19
CA ASP A 48 11.09 1.40 -9.69
C ASP A 48 11.02 1.15 -11.19
N TYR A 49 9.94 0.51 -11.62
CA TYR A 49 9.51 0.45 -13.01
C TYR A 49 8.34 1.42 -13.17
N PRO A 50 8.59 2.73 -13.45
CA PRO A 50 7.51 3.54 -13.99
C PRO A 50 7.05 2.78 -15.22
N ASN A 51 5.83 2.24 -15.18
CA ASN A 51 5.23 1.58 -16.32
C ASN A 51 5.38 2.53 -17.51
N LYS A 52 6.41 2.30 -18.34
CA LYS A 52 6.55 2.95 -19.63
C LYS A 52 5.32 2.43 -20.37
N GLY A 53 4.40 3.35 -20.63
CA GLY A 53 3.03 3.05 -20.99
C GLY A 53 2.89 1.98 -22.07
N ILE A 54 1.74 1.32 -22.04
CA ILE A 54 1.09 0.92 -23.28
C ILE A 54 0.79 2.21 -24.05
#